data_AF-A0A966HIP8-F1
#
_entry.id   AF-A0A966HIP8-F1
#
_cell.length_a   1.000
_cell.length_b   1.000
_cell.length_c   1.000
_cell.angle_alpha   90.00
_cell.angle_beta   90.00
_cell.angle_gamma   90.00
#
_symmetry.space_group_name_H-M   'P 1'
#
loop_
_entity.id
_entity.type
_entity.pdbx_description
1 polymer ?
#
loop_
_entity_poly.entity_id
_entity_poly.type
_entity_poly.pdbx_seq_one_letter_code
_entity_poly.pdbx_strand_id
1 'polypeptide(L)'
;MTPIEFIDGIWVKREDLFEVAGCRGAKARACWAIATDPKNADKLKNGLVTAGSRKSPQINIVAHIAKELGVYCEAHTPQGDLSPELLQAKELGAVITQHRAGYNSVIKKRAKDRAIELNA
;
A
#
# COMPACT_ATOMS: atom_id res chain seq x y z
N MET A 1 -6.21 -17.00 9.89
CA MET A 1 -6.26 -17.68 8.57
C MET A 1 -7.65 -17.44 7.99
N THR A 2 -7.80 -17.10 6.71
CA THR A 2 -9.12 -16.92 6.06
C THR A 2 -9.72 -18.25 5.61
N PRO A 3 -11.06 -18.39 5.56
CA PRO A 3 -11.69 -19.66 5.20
C PRO A 3 -11.46 -20.04 3.74
N ILE A 4 -11.60 -21.34 3.47
CA ILE A 4 -11.70 -21.91 2.13
C ILE A 4 -13.14 -22.43 2.02
N GLU A 5 -13.87 -21.96 1.02
CA GLU A 5 -15.27 -22.31 0.81
C GLU A 5 -15.42 -23.06 -0.52
N PHE A 6 -16.35 -24.02 -0.57
CA PHE A 6 -16.73 -24.69 -1.82
C PHE A 6 -18.05 -24.09 -2.31
N ILE A 7 -18.01 -23.35 -3.41
CA ILE A 7 -19.15 -22.60 -3.96
C ILE A 7 -19.31 -23.03 -5.42
N ASP A 8 -20.49 -23.54 -5.77
CA ASP A 8 -20.83 -23.96 -7.14
C ASP A 8 -19.77 -24.83 -7.83
N GLY A 9 -19.17 -25.76 -7.08
CA GLY A 9 -18.16 -26.68 -7.60
C GLY A 9 -16.72 -26.15 -7.55
N ILE A 10 -16.48 -24.94 -7.03
CA ILE A 10 -15.18 -24.26 -7.03
C ILE A 10 -14.71 -24.00 -5.60
N TRP A 11 -13.44 -24.32 -5.31
CA TRP A 11 -12.79 -23.94 -4.07
C TRP A 11 -12.32 -22.48 -4.11
N VAL A 12 -12.88 -21.65 -3.23
CA VAL A 12 -12.58 -20.22 -3.12
C VAL A 12 -11.83 -19.94 -1.82
N LYS A 13 -10.61 -19.41 -1.92
CA LYS A 13 -9.90 -18.86 -0.76
C LYS A 13 -10.42 -17.45 -0.48
N ARG A 14 -11.15 -17.28 0.62
CA ARG A 14 -11.86 -16.04 0.98
C ARG A 14 -10.94 -14.97 1.58
N GLU A 15 -9.97 -14.55 0.78
CA GLU A 15 -8.98 -13.57 1.21
C GLU A 15 -9.58 -12.18 1.40
N ASP A 16 -10.70 -11.90 0.73
CA ASP A 16 -11.56 -10.73 0.92
C ASP A 16 -12.09 -10.57 2.35
N LEU A 17 -12.18 -11.66 3.13
CA LEU A 17 -12.59 -11.63 4.54
C LEU A 17 -11.46 -11.29 5.51
N PHE A 18 -10.22 -11.16 5.04
CA PHE A 18 -9.15 -10.63 5.88
C PHE A 18 -9.33 -9.12 6.06
N GLU A 19 -9.27 -8.63 7.30
CA GLU A 19 -9.38 -7.20 7.62
C GLU A 19 -8.28 -6.77 8.59
N VAL A 20 -7.67 -5.61 8.33
CA VAL A 20 -6.71 -4.95 9.22
C VAL A 20 -6.63 -3.46 8.90
N ALA A 21 -6.50 -2.58 9.91
CA ALA A 21 -6.44 -1.13 9.74
C ALA A 21 -7.61 -0.55 8.88
N GLY A 22 -8.80 -1.16 8.97
CA GLY A 22 -9.97 -0.81 8.16
C GLY A 22 -9.88 -1.21 6.67
N CYS A 23 -8.85 -1.96 6.28
CA CYS A 23 -8.64 -2.44 4.92
C CYS A 23 -8.84 -3.94 4.81
N ARG A 24 -9.28 -4.40 3.62
CA ARG A 24 -9.54 -5.82 3.37
C ARG A 24 -8.69 -6.42 2.25
N GLY A 25 -8.58 -7.75 2.24
CA GLY A 25 -8.01 -8.50 1.12
C GLY A 25 -6.52 -8.81 1.21
N ALA A 26 -6.03 -9.48 0.17
CA ALA A 26 -4.67 -10.04 0.12
C ALA A 26 -3.58 -8.98 0.27
N LYS A 27 -3.80 -7.79 -0.31
CA LYS A 27 -2.84 -6.68 -0.24
C LYS A 27 -2.74 -6.11 1.17
N ALA A 28 -3.87 -6.02 1.88
CA ALA A 28 -3.87 -5.61 3.28
C ALA A 28 -3.11 -6.63 4.14
N ARG A 29 -3.35 -7.94 3.92
CA ARG A 29 -2.57 -9.00 4.60
C ARG A 29 -1.09 -8.87 4.34
N ALA A 30 -0.69 -8.79 3.07
CA ALA A 30 0.71 -8.75 2.69
C ALA A 30 1.41 -7.50 3.25
N CYS A 31 0.77 -6.32 3.13
CA CYS A 31 1.34 -5.09 3.64
C CYS A 31 1.47 -5.11 5.16
N TRP A 32 0.45 -5.60 5.88
CA TRP A 32 0.51 -5.73 7.33
C TRP A 32 1.64 -6.67 7.75
N ALA A 33 1.71 -7.86 7.14
CA ALA A 33 2.75 -8.83 7.46
C ALA A 33 4.17 -8.27 7.24
N ILE A 34 4.39 -7.51 6.16
CA ILE A 34 5.68 -6.85 5.90
C ILE A 34 5.96 -5.74 6.92
N ALA A 35 4.96 -4.90 7.20
CA ALA A 35 5.10 -3.76 8.08
C ALA A 35 5.31 -4.17 9.54
N THR A 36 4.71 -5.27 9.98
CA THR A 36 4.84 -5.75 11.37
C THR A 36 5.88 -6.85 11.54
N ASP A 37 6.63 -7.23 10.50
CA ASP A 37 7.73 -8.18 10.64
C ASP A 37 8.84 -7.56 11.51
N PRO A 38 9.24 -8.18 12.63
CA PRO A 38 10.30 -7.67 13.49
C PRO A 38 11.62 -7.39 12.75
N LYS A 39 11.91 -8.12 11.66
CA LYS A 39 13.09 -7.91 10.81
C LYS A 39 13.08 -6.55 10.10
N ASN A 40 11.92 -5.93 9.98
CA ASN A 40 11.73 -4.63 9.34
C ASN A 40 11.52 -3.49 10.33
N ALA A 41 11.52 -3.76 11.65
CA ALA A 41 11.15 -2.77 12.67
C ALA A 41 12.00 -1.47 12.59
N ASP A 42 13.30 -1.58 12.35
CA ASP A 42 14.16 -0.40 12.22
C ASP A 42 13.89 0.40 10.94
N LYS A 43 13.62 -0.27 9.83
CA LYS A 43 13.29 0.37 8.55
C LYS A 43 11.91 1.01 8.58
N LEU A 44 10.97 0.39 9.27
CA LEU A 44 9.59 0.85 9.38
C LEU A 44 9.50 2.23 10.05
N LYS A 45 10.41 2.56 10.98
CA LYS A 45 10.50 3.88 11.62
C LYS A 45 10.61 5.01 10.59
N ASN A 46 11.16 4.73 9.42
CA ASN A 46 11.33 5.69 8.33
C ASN A 46 10.09 5.79 7.41
N GLY A 47 9.13 4.87 7.57
CA GLY A 47 7.84 4.88 6.88
C GLY A 47 7.68 3.84 5.78
N LEU A 48 6.53 3.91 5.12
CA LEU A 48 6.13 3.04 4.01
C LEU A 48 6.09 3.82 2.70
N VAL A 49 6.82 3.34 1.70
CA VAL A 49 6.79 3.90 0.34
C VAL A 49 6.21 2.88 -0.62
N THR A 50 5.27 3.32 -1.46
CA THR A 50 4.62 2.45 -2.45
C THR A 50 4.52 3.11 -3.82
N ALA A 51 4.31 2.29 -4.85
CA ALA A 51 4.00 2.75 -6.20
C ALA A 51 2.69 2.13 -6.67
N GLY A 52 1.86 2.91 -7.35
CA GLY A 52 0.58 2.42 -7.87
C GLY A 52 0.00 3.29 -8.97
N SER A 53 -1.00 2.76 -9.69
CA SER A 53 -1.83 3.58 -10.56
C SER A 53 -2.68 4.54 -9.73
N ARG A 54 -3.20 5.61 -10.35
CA ARG A 54 -4.08 6.56 -9.66
C ARG A 54 -5.31 5.90 -9.05
N LYS A 55 -5.86 4.87 -9.70
CA LYS A 55 -7.03 4.09 -9.24
C LYS A 55 -6.67 2.84 -8.43
N SER A 56 -5.43 2.73 -7.94
CA SER A 56 -4.99 1.51 -7.27
C SER A 56 -5.49 1.47 -5.82
N PRO A 57 -6.23 0.43 -5.40
CA PRO A 57 -6.62 0.27 -4.00
C PRO A 57 -5.41 0.09 -3.07
N GLN A 58 -4.25 -0.32 -3.62
CA GLN A 58 -3.02 -0.53 -2.84
C GLN A 58 -2.55 0.72 -2.11
N ILE A 59 -2.71 1.91 -2.71
CA ILE A 59 -2.23 3.16 -2.11
C ILE A 59 -3.01 3.46 -0.84
N ASN A 60 -4.34 3.33 -0.90
CA ASN A 60 -5.20 3.48 0.28
C ASN A 60 -4.87 2.44 1.34
N ILE A 61 -4.65 1.17 0.96
CA ILE A 61 -4.28 0.12 1.91
C ILE A 61 -3.00 0.49 2.67
N VAL A 62 -1.96 0.93 1.95
CA VAL A 62 -0.69 1.33 2.56
C VAL A 62 -0.88 2.56 3.45
N ALA A 63 -1.66 3.55 3.01
CA ALA A 63 -1.93 4.77 3.80
C ALA A 63 -2.69 4.48 5.10
N HIS A 64 -3.71 3.60 5.05
CA HIS A 64 -4.43 3.14 6.24
C HIS A 64 -3.53 2.42 7.22
N ILE A 65 -2.69 1.49 6.73
CA ILE A 65 -1.76 0.74 7.58
C ILE A 65 -0.70 1.68 8.17
N ALA A 66 -0.16 2.61 7.39
CA ALA A 66 0.80 3.58 7.89
C ALA A 66 0.21 4.48 8.98
N LYS A 67 -1.04 4.93 8.79
CA LYS A 67 -1.78 5.71 9.80
C LYS A 67 -2.00 4.91 11.08
N GLU A 68 -2.43 3.65 10.97
CA GLU A 68 -2.62 2.75 12.11
C GLU A 68 -1.32 2.54 12.90
N LEU A 69 -0.20 2.40 12.19
CA LEU A 69 1.13 2.20 12.78
C LEU A 69 1.81 3.51 13.23
N GLY A 70 1.21 4.67 12.93
CA GLY A 70 1.78 5.98 13.26
C GLY A 70 3.08 6.31 12.51
N VAL A 71 3.26 5.79 11.30
CA VAL A 71 4.49 5.98 10.50
C VAL A 71 4.23 6.81 9.24
N TYR A 72 5.31 7.38 8.70
CA TYR A 72 5.28 8.11 7.44
C TYR A 72 4.79 7.25 6.28
N CYS A 73 4.09 7.85 5.32
CA CYS A 73 3.63 7.19 4.11
C CYS A 73 3.84 8.06 2.86
N GLU A 74 4.40 7.48 1.81
CA GLU A 74 4.52 8.11 0.49
C GLU A 74 4.07 7.17 -0.63
N ALA A 75 3.28 7.69 -1.57
CA ALA A 75 2.83 6.95 -2.74
C ALA A 75 3.26 7.64 -4.05
N HIS A 76 3.87 6.86 -4.92
CA HIS A 76 4.33 7.29 -6.24
C HIS A 76 3.30 6.87 -7.30
N THR A 77 2.80 7.83 -8.07
CA THR A 77 1.75 7.60 -9.08
C THR A 77 2.06 8.29 -10.41
N PRO A 78 1.42 7.89 -11.53
CA PRO A 78 1.45 8.70 -12.75
C PRO A 78 0.81 10.08 -12.54
N GLN A 79 1.28 11.08 -13.27
CA GLN A 79 0.69 12.42 -13.30
C GLN A 79 -0.75 12.41 -13.84
N GLY A 80 -1.56 13.35 -13.34
CA GLY A 80 -2.96 13.56 -13.73
C GLY A 80 -3.84 13.79 -12.51
N ASP A 81 -5.14 13.95 -12.72
CA ASP A 81 -6.08 14.24 -11.63
C ASP A 81 -6.06 13.16 -10.55
N LEU A 82 -6.10 13.59 -9.30
CA LEU A 82 -6.20 12.67 -8.17
C LEU A 82 -7.57 12.01 -8.20
N SER A 83 -7.57 10.68 -8.13
CA SER A 83 -8.82 9.94 -7.94
C SER A 83 -9.30 10.07 -6.50
N PRO A 84 -10.56 9.72 -6.19
CA PRO A 84 -11.07 9.69 -4.82
C PRO A 84 -10.19 8.86 -3.88
N GLU A 85 -9.61 7.77 -4.38
CA GLU A 85 -8.70 6.93 -3.60
C GLU A 85 -7.42 7.69 -3.21
N LEU A 86 -6.82 8.46 -4.12
CA LEU A 86 -5.62 9.25 -3.78
C LEU A 86 -5.95 10.42 -2.84
N LEU A 87 -7.14 11.01 -2.96
CA LEU A 87 -7.58 12.06 -2.05
C LEU A 87 -7.75 11.50 -0.63
N GLN A 88 -8.40 10.34 -0.49
CA GLN A 88 -8.51 9.65 0.78
C GLN A 88 -7.13 9.31 1.38
N ALA A 89 -6.19 8.81 0.58
CA ALA A 89 -4.83 8.57 1.05
C ALA A 89 -4.16 9.85 1.60
N LYS A 90 -4.37 11.00 0.96
CA LYS A 90 -3.88 12.30 1.47
C LYS A 90 -4.55 12.69 2.79
N GLU A 91 -5.86 12.48 2.93
CA GLU A 91 -6.60 12.74 4.17
C GLU A 91 -6.09 11.87 5.34
N LEU A 92 -5.56 10.68 5.03
CA LEU A 92 -4.91 9.79 6.00
C LEU A 92 -3.46 10.20 6.32
N GLY A 93 -2.92 11.23 5.66
CA GLY A 93 -1.58 11.76 5.88
C GLY A 93 -0.52 11.28 4.89
N ALA A 94 -0.89 10.54 3.84
CA ALA A 94 0.07 10.09 2.84
C ALA A 94 0.52 11.23 1.91
N VAL A 95 1.82 11.27 1.60
CA VAL A 95 2.38 12.13 0.54
C VAL A 95 2.14 11.47 -0.81
N ILE A 96 1.57 12.21 -1.77
CA ILE A 96 1.34 11.71 -3.13
C ILE A 96 2.33 12.39 -4.09
N THR A 97 3.31 11.62 -4.57
CA THR A 97 4.34 12.08 -5.50
C THR A 97 4.00 11.61 -6.90
N GLN A 98 3.66 12.56 -7.78
CA GLN A 98 3.28 12.26 -9.16
C GLN A 98 4.45 12.35 -10.14
N HIS A 99 4.49 11.43 -11.09
CA HIS A 99 5.54 11.31 -12.09
C HIS A 99 4.98 11.49 -13.50
N ARG A 100 5.58 12.39 -14.28
CA ARG A 100 5.21 12.58 -15.70
C ARG A 100 5.38 11.31 -16.53
N ALA A 101 6.39 10.50 -16.21
CA ALA A 101 6.60 9.21 -16.86
C ALA A 101 5.50 8.22 -16.42
N GLY A 102 4.58 7.90 -17.32
CA GLY A 102 3.50 6.94 -17.08
C GLY A 102 3.94 5.46 -17.05
N TYR A 103 5.22 5.17 -17.28
CA TYR A 103 5.72 3.80 -17.25
C TYR A 103 5.89 3.30 -15.81
N ASN A 104 5.20 2.20 -15.50
CA ASN A 104 5.26 1.57 -14.18
C ASN A 104 6.67 1.19 -13.74
N SER A 105 7.58 0.87 -14.67
CA SER A 105 8.99 0.58 -14.35
C SER A 105 9.71 1.78 -13.75
N VAL A 106 9.49 2.97 -14.31
CA VAL A 106 10.09 4.22 -13.83
C VAL A 106 9.52 4.60 -12.46
N ILE A 107 8.20 4.53 -12.30
CA ILE A 107 7.53 4.87 -11.03
C ILE A 107 7.99 3.93 -9.92
N LYS A 108 8.05 2.62 -10.18
CA LYS A 108 8.55 1.62 -9.22
C LYS A 108 10.02 1.88 -8.85
N LYS A 109 10.87 2.23 -9.83
CA LYS A 109 12.26 2.59 -9.55
C LYS A 109 12.32 3.81 -8.61
N ARG A 110 11.59 4.88 -8.94
CA ARG A 110 11.58 6.11 -8.12
C ARG A 110 11.06 5.88 -6.70
N ALA A 111 10.02 5.06 -6.55
CA ALA A 111 9.51 4.67 -5.22
C ALA A 111 10.56 3.87 -4.43
N LYS A 112 11.29 2.98 -5.09
CA LYS A 112 12.39 2.23 -4.46
C LYS A 112 13.54 3.14 -4.05
N ASP A 113 13.97 4.04 -4.94
CA ASP A 113 15.05 4.99 -4.66
C ASP A 113 14.66 5.87 -3.46
N ARG A 114 13.41 6.34 -3.41
CA ARG A 114 12.87 7.09 -2.28
C ARG A 114 12.86 6.30 -0.97
N ALA A 115 12.48 5.03 -1.02
CA ALA A 115 12.54 4.14 0.15
C ALA A 115 13.97 3.95 0.66
N ILE A 116 14.96 3.92 -0.24
CA ILE A 116 16.38 3.82 0.14
C ILE A 116 16.85 5.12 0.79
N GLU A 117 16.51 6.28 0.23
CA GLU A 117 16.86 7.60 0.80
C GLU A 117 16.32 7.78 2.22
N LEU A 118 15.11 7.28 2.51
CA LEU A 118 14.54 7.32 3.85
C LEU A 118 15.30 6.47 4.88
N ASN A 119 16.13 5.52 4.43
CA ASN A 119 16.90 4.61 5.28
C ASN A 119 18.41 4.92 5.30
N ALA A 120 18.85 5.98 4.62
CA ALA A 120 20.24 6.43 4.57
C ALA A 120 20.56 7.36 5.76
#